data_AF-A0A537ICB1-F1
#
_entry.id   AF-A0A537ICB1-F1
#
_cell.length_a   1.000
_cell.length_b   1.000
_cell.length_c   1.000
_cell.angle_alpha   90.00
_cell.angle_beta   90.00
_cell.angle_gamma   90.00
#
_symmetry.space_group_name_H-M   'P 1'
#
loop_
_entity.id
_entity.type
_entity.pdbx_description
1 polymer ?
#
loop_
_entity_poly.entity_id
_entity_poly.type
_entity_poly.pdbx_seq_one_letter_code
_entity_poly.pdbx_strand_id
1 'polypeptide(L)'
;MSRFKIYSLIAGVVSFLQNNPCISQSLSAERNYAINAPGVAMVQTVFSATVYVNKVEINEKRFRQLVDSVKRLDTTGNMLSASQKLDIVVKALYRYPFRYFSATTEYLRQQHRIVSEGTGFFITGDGYFITNCHVIDRDSAFIRQKFIQSTFQEVTDANIRSLQRSWAMTLSDEQRNLLYNSYSLIYSQLSSMILFDLKKDIYIIYRADNEINKPFRIKKQAILVIKGRAMPGKDVALLKLEDVKDLPTLQMSGDSVVRIGERILVYGYPEPATSNVFLAAESNSDPTLTSGIVSAIKQSVGGWPVVQMDAIISHGSSGSPVCDEDGHVIGLATFGSLEQNTGTLASGYNFAIPISVIQEYLDSARVQPKQSLSSQLYNEGLAFFYESFYNKALRKFEEVQKLNSNYPRLNYYEALCHDKIDAGEDKESFMQKNFFRIMALILFTGGIYIFYRWQKKKRETFHA
;
A
#
# COMPACT_ATOMS: atom_id res chain seq x y z
N MET A 1 2.01 43.20 -54.88
CA MET A 1 2.23 41.74 -54.75
C MET A 1 2.98 41.27 -53.49
N SER A 2 3.40 42.14 -52.55
CA SER A 2 4.20 41.71 -51.36
C SER A 2 3.47 41.70 -50.00
N ARG A 3 2.25 42.28 -49.88
CA ARG A 3 1.52 42.29 -48.60
C ARG A 3 0.70 41.00 -48.32
N PHE A 4 0.35 40.24 -49.35
CA PHE A 4 -0.45 39.01 -49.20
C PHE A 4 0.38 37.78 -48.77
N LYS A 5 1.71 37.77 -48.99
CA LYS A 5 2.58 36.66 -48.59
C LYS A 5 2.97 36.63 -47.11
N ILE A 6 2.86 37.77 -46.40
CA ILE A 6 3.21 37.85 -44.98
C ILE A 6 2.05 37.37 -44.09
N TYR A 7 0.81 37.69 -44.45
CA TYR A 7 -0.37 37.19 -43.74
C TYR A 7 -0.56 35.67 -43.89
N SER A 8 -0.18 35.08 -45.03
CA SER A 8 -0.25 33.62 -45.22
C SER A 8 0.84 32.86 -44.44
N LEU A 9 2.00 33.47 -44.18
CA LEU A 9 3.04 32.86 -43.34
C LEU A 9 2.64 32.88 -41.85
N ILE A 10 2.05 33.98 -41.37
CA ILE A 10 1.58 34.10 -39.98
C ILE A 10 0.35 33.19 -39.74
N ALA A 11 -0.58 33.10 -40.70
CA ALA A 11 -1.72 32.18 -40.61
C ALA A 11 -1.31 30.70 -40.67
N GLY A 12 -0.24 30.37 -41.42
CA GLY A 12 0.32 29.02 -41.49
C GLY A 12 1.00 28.57 -40.19
N VAL A 13 1.71 29.47 -39.50
CA VAL A 13 2.31 29.19 -38.18
C VAL A 13 1.26 29.10 -37.07
N VAL A 14 0.19 29.90 -37.14
CA VAL A 14 -0.94 29.82 -36.19
C VAL A 14 -1.78 28.56 -36.41
N SER A 15 -1.95 28.11 -37.66
CA SER A 15 -2.69 26.86 -37.97
C SER A 15 -1.90 25.60 -37.63
N PHE A 16 -0.56 25.64 -37.65
CA PHE A 16 0.30 24.52 -37.22
C PHE A 16 0.30 24.34 -35.69
N LEU A 17 -0.06 25.37 -34.92
CA LEU A 17 -0.21 25.30 -33.47
C LEU A 17 -1.59 24.83 -33.00
N GLN A 18 -2.57 24.67 -33.91
CA GLN A 18 -3.96 24.35 -33.55
C GLN A 18 -4.45 22.95 -33.96
N ASN A 19 -3.66 22.18 -34.72
CA ASN A 19 -4.04 20.83 -35.14
C ASN A 19 -2.90 19.82 -34.91
N ASN A 20 -2.68 19.46 -33.64
CA ASN A 20 -2.18 18.14 -33.32
C ASN A 20 -3.37 17.33 -32.81
N PRO A 21 -3.72 16.18 -33.41
CA PRO A 21 -4.57 15.24 -32.69
C PRO A 21 -3.79 14.87 -31.43
N CYS A 22 -4.31 15.26 -30.28
CA CYS A 22 -3.78 14.87 -28.98
C CYS A 22 -3.99 13.35 -28.89
N ILE A 23 -3.04 12.58 -29.41
CA ILE A 23 -2.80 11.22 -28.93
C ILE A 23 -2.49 11.46 -27.46
N SER A 24 -3.41 11.13 -26.56
CA SER A 24 -3.15 11.25 -25.13
C SER A 24 -1.95 10.35 -24.85
N GLN A 25 -0.79 10.97 -24.68
CA GLN A 25 0.42 10.24 -24.42
C GLN A 25 0.26 9.69 -23.01
N SER A 26 0.33 8.36 -22.88
CA SER A 26 0.17 7.70 -21.58
C SER A 26 1.17 8.26 -20.58
N LEU A 27 0.79 8.30 -19.30
CA LEU A 27 1.63 8.91 -18.28
C LEU A 27 2.92 8.11 -18.13
N SER A 28 4.03 8.82 -17.88
CA SER A 28 5.23 8.13 -17.39
C SER A 28 4.93 7.44 -16.06
N ALA A 29 5.61 6.34 -15.76
CA ALA A 29 5.44 5.63 -14.48
C ALA A 29 5.68 6.56 -13.27
N GLU A 30 6.62 7.50 -13.40
CA GLU A 30 6.90 8.52 -12.40
C GLU A 30 5.71 9.46 -12.18
N ARG A 31 5.12 9.99 -13.25
CA ARG A 31 3.96 10.88 -13.16
C ARG A 31 2.73 10.15 -12.64
N ASN A 32 2.54 8.91 -13.05
CA ASN A 32 1.45 8.06 -12.55
C ASN A 32 1.61 7.79 -11.05
N TYR A 33 2.84 7.53 -10.58
CA TYR A 33 3.16 7.42 -9.16
C TYR A 33 2.90 8.71 -8.39
N ALA A 34 3.29 9.86 -8.93
CA ALA A 34 3.04 11.17 -8.32
C ALA A 34 1.55 11.43 -8.08
N ILE A 35 0.70 11.10 -9.05
CA ILE A 35 -0.75 11.32 -9.01
C ILE A 35 -1.42 10.36 -8.01
N ASN A 36 -1.06 9.08 -8.05
CA ASN A 36 -1.80 8.05 -7.33
C ASN A 36 -1.29 7.79 -5.91
N ALA A 37 0.02 7.87 -5.66
CA ALA A 37 0.59 7.55 -4.34
C ALA A 37 -0.04 8.32 -3.17
N PRO A 38 -0.38 9.62 -3.27
CA PRO A 38 -1.00 10.36 -2.17
C PRO A 38 -2.33 9.77 -1.65
N GLY A 39 -3.13 9.14 -2.52
CA GLY A 39 -4.44 8.60 -2.15
C GLY A 39 -4.42 7.12 -1.72
N VAL A 40 -3.25 6.48 -1.73
CA VAL A 40 -3.06 5.09 -1.29
C VAL A 40 -2.71 5.09 0.19
N ALA A 41 -3.33 4.18 0.95
CA ALA A 41 -3.12 4.09 2.40
C ALA A 41 -3.08 2.65 2.88
N MET A 42 -2.51 2.45 4.07
CA MET A 42 -2.51 1.17 4.74
C MET A 42 -3.82 0.99 5.50
N VAL A 43 -4.38 -0.22 5.46
CA VAL A 43 -5.52 -0.63 6.28
C VAL A 43 -5.00 -1.54 7.36
N GLN A 44 -5.40 -1.25 8.60
CA GLN A 44 -5.06 -2.06 9.76
C GLN A 44 -6.33 -2.44 10.50
N THR A 45 -6.59 -3.73 10.59
CA THR A 45 -7.71 -4.27 11.38
C THR A 45 -7.16 -4.92 12.64
N VAL A 46 -7.60 -4.42 13.79
CA VAL A 46 -7.25 -4.96 15.10
C VAL A 46 -8.39 -5.86 15.56
N PHE A 47 -8.13 -7.15 15.63
CA PHE A 47 -9.06 -8.11 16.22
C PHE A 47 -8.69 -8.31 17.68
N SER A 48 -9.61 -8.05 18.58
CA SER A 48 -9.43 -8.27 20.02
C SER A 48 -10.39 -9.34 20.49
N ALA A 49 -9.92 -10.36 21.20
CA ALA A 49 -10.79 -11.39 21.78
C ALA A 49 -10.25 -11.87 23.12
N THR A 50 -11.15 -12.37 23.97
CA THR A 50 -10.77 -13.18 25.12
C THR A 50 -10.62 -14.62 24.65
N VAL A 51 -9.42 -15.17 24.78
CA VAL A 51 -9.08 -16.52 24.37
C VAL A 51 -9.11 -17.43 25.60
N TYR A 52 -9.85 -18.53 25.50
CA TYR A 52 -9.85 -19.61 26.49
C TYR A 52 -9.15 -20.83 25.89
N VAL A 53 -8.08 -21.27 26.54
CA VAL A 53 -7.30 -22.46 26.14
C VAL A 53 -7.14 -23.36 27.36
N ASN A 54 -7.36 -24.67 27.21
CA ASN A 54 -7.09 -25.61 28.30
C ASN A 54 -5.62 -25.52 28.74
N LYS A 55 -5.36 -25.48 30.05
CA LYS A 55 -4.00 -25.64 30.56
C LYS A 55 -3.48 -27.02 30.18
N VAL A 56 -2.19 -27.09 29.90
CA VAL A 56 -1.48 -28.34 29.67
C VAL A 56 -0.59 -28.60 30.86
N GLU A 57 -0.77 -29.76 31.49
CA GLU A 57 0.02 -30.17 32.65
C GLU A 57 0.81 -31.44 32.33
N ILE A 58 1.93 -31.61 33.05
CA ILE A 58 2.71 -32.84 32.99
C ILE A 58 1.99 -33.94 33.76
N ASN A 59 1.91 -35.12 33.15
CA ASN A 59 1.53 -36.34 33.84
C ASN A 59 2.66 -36.76 34.80
N GLU A 60 2.56 -36.31 36.04
CA GLU A 60 3.54 -36.52 37.10
C GLU A 60 3.97 -37.98 37.28
N LYS A 61 3.03 -38.93 37.17
CA LYS A 61 3.34 -40.36 37.29
C LYS A 61 4.29 -40.81 36.18
N ARG A 62 3.99 -40.47 34.92
CA ARG A 62 4.80 -40.85 33.76
C ARG A 62 6.12 -40.09 33.72
N PHE A 63 6.11 -38.84 34.15
CA PHE A 63 7.33 -38.03 34.25
C PHE A 63 8.30 -38.58 35.30
N ARG A 64 7.82 -38.93 36.50
CA ARG A 64 8.65 -39.58 37.53
C ARG A 64 9.25 -40.90 37.03
N GLN A 65 8.47 -41.73 36.34
CA GLN A 65 8.97 -42.98 35.74
C GLN A 65 10.10 -42.74 34.74
N LEU A 66 10.02 -41.67 33.93
CA LEU A 66 11.08 -41.26 33.02
C LEU A 66 12.34 -40.83 33.78
N VAL A 67 12.19 -39.94 34.77
CA VAL A 67 13.32 -39.46 35.59
C VAL A 67 14.01 -40.63 36.30
N ASP A 68 13.27 -41.57 36.86
CA ASP A 68 13.83 -42.75 37.53
C ASP A 68 14.55 -43.68 36.55
N SER A 69 14.10 -43.76 35.29
CA SER A 69 14.81 -44.53 34.25
C SER A 69 16.16 -43.91 33.90
N VAL A 70 16.24 -42.58 33.84
CA VAL A 70 17.49 -41.83 33.58
C VAL A 70 18.45 -42.00 34.76
N LYS A 71 17.96 -41.97 36.01
CA LYS A 71 18.78 -42.25 37.20
C LYS A 71 19.38 -43.66 37.18
N ARG A 72 18.61 -44.67 36.76
CA ARG A 72 19.12 -46.05 36.63
C ARG A 72 20.20 -46.18 35.55
N LEU A 73 20.05 -45.48 34.43
CA LEU A 73 21.06 -45.46 33.35
C LEU A 73 22.40 -44.86 33.80
N ASP A 74 22.36 -43.84 34.65
CA ASP A 74 23.53 -43.22 35.27
C ASP A 74 24.29 -44.20 36.20
N THR A 75 23.56 -45.04 36.93
CA THR A 75 24.15 -46.04 37.84
C THR A 75 24.78 -47.25 37.12
N THR A 76 24.51 -47.44 35.82
CA THR A 76 25.00 -48.60 35.03
C THR A 76 26.34 -48.38 34.33
N GLY A 77 27.10 -47.34 34.70
CA GLY A 77 28.53 -47.23 34.36
C GLY A 77 28.94 -46.07 33.45
N ASN A 78 28.00 -45.22 33.01
CA ASN A 78 28.30 -43.96 32.33
C ASN A 78 27.78 -42.81 33.20
N MET A 79 28.67 -42.12 33.92
CA MET A 79 28.29 -40.92 34.69
C MET A 79 27.86 -39.82 33.71
N LEU A 80 26.55 -39.63 33.59
CA LEU A 80 25.96 -38.58 32.78
C LEU A 80 26.03 -37.26 33.55
N SER A 81 26.44 -36.18 32.88
CA SER A 81 26.33 -34.84 33.43
C SER A 81 24.86 -34.44 33.65
N ALA A 82 24.61 -33.46 34.51
CA ALA A 82 23.26 -32.92 34.72
C ALA A 82 22.61 -32.41 33.42
N SER A 83 23.41 -31.82 32.53
CA SER A 83 22.96 -31.36 31.21
C SER A 83 22.53 -32.53 30.30
N GLN A 84 23.30 -33.62 30.27
CA GLN A 84 22.96 -34.81 29.48
C GLN A 84 21.70 -35.52 30.00
N LYS A 85 21.50 -35.57 31.33
CA LYS A 85 20.27 -36.11 31.92
C LYS A 85 19.05 -35.27 31.53
N LEU A 86 19.18 -33.95 31.58
CA LEU A 86 18.13 -33.02 31.17
C LEU A 86 17.80 -33.15 29.67
N ASP A 87 18.81 -33.30 28.83
CA ASP A 87 18.65 -33.50 27.39
C ASP A 87 17.85 -34.77 27.06
N ILE A 88 18.13 -35.89 27.73
CA ILE A 88 17.36 -37.14 27.57
C ILE A 88 15.88 -36.92 27.95
N VAL A 89 15.63 -36.22 29.06
CA VAL A 89 14.27 -35.92 29.52
C VAL A 89 13.53 -35.05 28.50
N VAL A 90 14.14 -33.94 28.07
CA VAL A 90 13.53 -33.01 27.10
C VAL A 90 13.26 -33.69 25.75
N LYS A 91 14.21 -34.50 25.25
CA LYS A 91 14.02 -35.27 24.01
C LYS A 91 12.89 -36.30 24.13
N ALA A 92 12.71 -36.93 25.28
CA ALA A 92 11.60 -37.85 25.52
C ALA A 92 10.24 -37.12 25.56
N LEU A 93 10.18 -35.95 26.19
CA LEU A 93 8.99 -35.08 26.18
C LEU A 93 8.61 -34.67 24.76
N TYR A 94 9.61 -34.34 23.93
CA TYR A 94 9.42 -34.00 22.52
C TYR A 94 9.01 -35.19 21.63
N ARG A 95 9.61 -36.36 21.84
CA ARG A 95 9.31 -37.55 21.03
C ARG A 95 7.92 -38.10 21.30
N TYR A 96 7.41 -37.95 22.53
CA TYR A 96 6.13 -38.51 22.96
C TYR A 96 5.29 -37.51 23.79
N PRO A 97 4.89 -36.36 23.23
CA PRO A 97 4.29 -35.28 24.01
C PRO A 97 2.96 -35.70 24.66
N PHE A 98 2.08 -36.38 23.93
CA PHE A 98 0.80 -36.89 24.47
C PHE A 98 0.96 -38.00 25.51
N ARG A 99 2.17 -38.56 25.65
CA ARG A 99 2.45 -39.48 26.76
C ARG A 99 2.64 -38.72 28.06
N TYR A 100 3.30 -37.57 28.01
CA TYR A 100 3.75 -36.85 29.19
C TYR A 100 2.93 -35.62 29.51
N PHE A 101 2.13 -35.13 28.57
CA PHE A 101 1.29 -33.96 28.75
C PHE A 101 -0.18 -34.32 28.54
N SER A 102 -1.05 -33.69 29.32
CA SER A 102 -2.50 -33.79 29.18
C SER A 102 -3.15 -32.43 29.35
N ALA A 103 -4.17 -32.15 28.54
CA ALA A 103 -5.03 -30.99 28.76
C ALA A 103 -5.83 -31.18 30.05
N THR A 104 -5.93 -30.14 30.86
CA THR A 104 -6.78 -30.11 32.05
C THR A 104 -8.15 -29.53 31.72
N THR A 105 -9.08 -29.60 32.67
CA THR A 105 -10.38 -28.92 32.58
C THR A 105 -10.29 -27.43 32.89
N GLU A 106 -9.15 -26.94 33.37
CA GLU A 106 -8.94 -25.53 33.65
C GLU A 106 -8.55 -24.77 32.38
N TYR A 107 -9.09 -23.55 32.23
CA TYR A 107 -8.77 -22.68 31.11
C TYR A 107 -7.80 -21.57 31.54
N LEU A 108 -6.82 -21.28 30.69
CA LEU A 108 -6.13 -20.01 30.66
C LEU A 108 -7.01 -19.02 29.91
N ARG A 109 -7.31 -17.89 30.57
CA ARG A 109 -8.01 -16.76 30.01
C ARG A 109 -7.00 -15.67 29.70
N GLN A 110 -6.86 -15.30 28.44
CA GLN A 110 -6.01 -14.18 28.04
C GLN A 110 -6.73 -13.29 27.03
N GLN A 111 -6.61 -11.98 27.22
CA GLN A 111 -7.00 -11.04 26.17
C GLN A 111 -5.86 -10.96 25.16
N HIS A 112 -6.18 -11.29 23.91
CA HIS A 112 -5.22 -11.21 22.82
C HIS A 112 -5.70 -10.21 21.79
N ARG A 113 -4.72 -9.65 21.09
CA ARG A 113 -4.94 -8.79 19.93
C ARG A 113 -4.12 -9.33 18.79
N ILE A 114 -4.75 -9.52 17.64
CA ILE A 114 -4.07 -9.81 16.40
C ILE A 114 -4.34 -8.67 15.41
N VAL A 115 -3.37 -8.41 14.55
CA VAL A 115 -3.46 -7.36 13.55
C VAL A 115 -3.49 -8.02 12.17
N SER A 116 -4.36 -7.53 11.31
CA SER A 116 -4.34 -7.80 9.87
C SER A 116 -4.05 -6.49 9.16
N GLU A 117 -3.08 -6.51 8.25
CA GLU A 117 -2.67 -5.34 7.49
C GLU A 117 -2.85 -5.59 6.00
N GLY A 118 -3.14 -4.51 5.28
CA GLY A 118 -3.29 -4.50 3.83
C GLY A 118 -3.19 -3.08 3.30
N THR A 119 -3.53 -2.93 2.04
CA THR A 119 -3.57 -1.65 1.34
C THR A 119 -5.01 -1.30 0.97
N GLY A 120 -5.26 -0.03 0.74
CA GLY A 120 -6.44 0.44 0.04
C GLY A 120 -6.23 1.85 -0.48
N PHE A 121 -7.29 2.48 -0.95
CA PHE A 121 -7.21 3.83 -1.51
C PHE A 121 -8.51 4.61 -1.33
N PHE A 122 -8.37 5.93 -1.25
CA PHE A 122 -9.50 6.85 -1.20
C PHE A 122 -10.06 7.09 -2.60
N ILE A 123 -11.40 7.09 -2.69
CA ILE A 123 -12.15 7.36 -3.93
C ILE A 123 -12.95 8.66 -3.86
N THR A 124 -13.06 9.25 -2.67
CA THR A 124 -13.72 10.54 -2.45
C THR A 124 -12.99 11.37 -1.39
N GLY A 125 -13.01 12.69 -1.56
CA GLY A 125 -12.36 13.62 -0.61
C GLY A 125 -13.00 13.65 0.77
N ASP A 126 -14.26 13.23 0.89
CA ASP A 126 -14.97 13.09 2.16
C ASP A 126 -14.70 11.74 2.85
N GLY A 127 -13.89 10.84 2.26
CA GLY A 127 -13.31 9.70 2.97
C GLY A 127 -13.91 8.33 2.70
N TYR A 128 -14.57 8.10 1.57
CA TYR A 128 -14.85 6.74 1.12
C TYR A 128 -13.56 6.06 0.64
N PHE A 129 -13.38 4.82 1.08
CA PHE A 129 -12.13 4.10 0.95
C PHE A 129 -12.37 2.63 0.58
N ILE A 130 -11.60 2.11 -0.37
CA ILE A 130 -11.74 0.74 -0.89
C ILE A 130 -10.56 -0.12 -0.44
N THR A 131 -10.85 -1.35 -0.02
CA THR A 131 -9.85 -2.40 0.25
C THR A 131 -10.48 -3.78 0.03
N ASN A 132 -9.74 -4.86 0.30
CA ASN A 132 -10.30 -6.20 0.27
C ASN A 132 -11.14 -6.52 1.51
N CYS A 133 -12.16 -7.35 1.33
CA CYS A 133 -12.97 -7.86 2.44
C CYS A 133 -12.10 -8.65 3.43
N HIS A 134 -11.19 -9.50 2.96
CA HIS A 134 -10.39 -10.35 3.85
C HIS A 134 -9.39 -9.58 4.73
N VAL A 135 -9.08 -8.33 4.41
CA VAL A 135 -8.22 -7.44 5.24
C VAL A 135 -8.97 -6.97 6.48
N ILE A 136 -10.29 -6.76 6.37
CA ILE A 136 -11.15 -6.27 7.45
C ILE A 136 -11.98 -7.34 8.13
N ASP A 137 -12.29 -8.42 7.41
CA ASP A 137 -13.15 -9.49 7.87
C ASP A 137 -12.82 -10.78 7.13
N ARG A 138 -12.02 -11.62 7.79
CA ARG A 138 -11.61 -12.93 7.30
C ARG A 138 -12.40 -14.03 8.01
N ASP A 139 -12.39 -15.22 7.43
CA ASP A 139 -13.06 -16.38 8.01
C ASP A 139 -12.64 -16.60 9.48
N SER A 140 -13.60 -17.03 10.29
CA SER A 140 -13.43 -17.35 11.71
C SER A 140 -12.33 -18.38 11.92
N ALA A 141 -12.12 -19.32 10.98
CA ALA A 141 -11.03 -20.29 11.07
C ALA A 141 -9.65 -19.63 10.98
N PHE A 142 -9.46 -18.67 10.05
CA PHE A 142 -8.20 -17.93 9.93
C PHE A 142 -7.93 -17.06 11.16
N ILE A 143 -8.95 -16.32 11.61
CA ILE A 143 -8.85 -15.49 12.82
C ILE A 143 -8.50 -16.37 14.01
N ARG A 144 -9.20 -17.50 14.19
CA ARG A 144 -8.88 -18.50 15.23
C ARG A 144 -7.44 -18.99 15.11
N GLN A 145 -6.97 -19.36 13.92
CA GLN A 145 -5.59 -19.82 13.73
C GLN A 145 -4.57 -18.76 14.16
N LYS A 146 -4.78 -17.49 13.81
CA LYS A 146 -3.91 -16.39 14.23
C LYS A 146 -3.94 -16.17 15.74
N PHE A 147 -5.13 -16.21 16.35
CA PHE A 147 -5.25 -16.19 17.81
C PHE A 147 -4.53 -17.39 18.44
N ILE A 148 -4.72 -18.60 17.91
CA ILE A 148 -4.00 -19.80 18.35
C ILE A 148 -2.50 -19.57 18.30
N GLN A 149 -1.96 -19.10 17.18
CA GLN A 149 -0.52 -18.84 17.05
C GLN A 149 -0.02 -17.82 18.07
N SER A 150 -0.73 -16.71 18.25
CA SER A 150 -0.35 -15.66 19.21
C SER A 150 -0.42 -16.12 20.67
N THR A 151 -1.51 -16.77 21.06
CA THR A 151 -1.71 -17.30 22.41
C THR A 151 -0.78 -18.47 22.68
N PHE A 152 -0.53 -19.31 21.68
CA PHE A 152 0.37 -20.45 21.77
C PHE A 152 1.78 -20.05 22.18
N GLN A 153 2.32 -18.99 21.58
CA GLN A 153 3.66 -18.51 21.92
C GLN A 153 3.74 -18.10 23.40
N GLU A 154 2.79 -17.29 23.86
CA GLU A 154 2.78 -16.79 25.24
C GLU A 154 2.54 -17.90 26.28
N VAL A 155 1.56 -18.77 26.02
CA VAL A 155 1.23 -19.90 26.91
C VAL A 155 2.39 -20.91 26.96
N THR A 156 3.03 -21.17 25.82
CA THR A 156 4.20 -22.05 25.77
C THR A 156 5.37 -21.44 26.54
N ASP A 157 5.65 -20.15 26.37
CA ASP A 157 6.68 -19.46 27.16
C ASP A 157 6.36 -19.45 28.66
N ALA A 158 5.09 -19.27 29.05
CA ALA A 158 4.65 -19.39 30.44
C ALA A 158 4.88 -20.80 31.00
N ASN A 159 4.52 -21.83 30.23
CA ASN A 159 4.71 -23.23 30.62
C ASN A 159 6.20 -23.60 30.72
N ILE A 160 7.02 -23.20 29.75
CA ILE A 160 8.48 -23.41 29.79
C ILE A 160 9.08 -22.70 31.00
N ARG A 161 8.71 -21.44 31.27
CA ARG A 161 9.16 -20.72 32.48
C ARG A 161 8.73 -21.42 33.77
N SER A 162 7.52 -21.97 33.81
CA SER A 162 7.02 -22.73 34.97
C SER A 162 7.84 -24.01 35.18
N LEU A 163 8.17 -24.74 34.11
CA LEU A 163 9.04 -25.92 34.17
C LEU A 163 10.45 -25.57 34.66
N GLN A 164 11.05 -24.50 34.14
CA GLN A 164 12.35 -24.01 34.58
C GLN A 164 12.37 -23.67 36.07
N ARG A 165 11.32 -23.02 36.58
CA ARG A 165 11.16 -22.74 38.02
C ARG A 165 10.99 -24.04 38.82
N SER A 166 10.12 -24.94 38.36
CA SER A 166 9.86 -26.22 39.02
C SER A 166 11.10 -27.12 39.09
N TRP A 167 11.94 -27.09 38.06
CA TRP A 167 13.18 -27.87 38.00
C TRP A 167 14.39 -27.12 38.54
N ALA A 168 14.23 -25.85 38.94
CA ALA A 168 15.32 -24.96 39.36
C ALA A 168 16.49 -24.92 38.35
N MET A 169 16.16 -24.84 37.06
CA MET A 169 17.14 -24.96 35.96
C MET A 169 16.88 -23.98 34.82
N THR A 170 17.94 -23.63 34.08
CA THR A 170 17.85 -22.87 32.83
C THR A 170 17.99 -23.81 31.63
N LEU A 171 17.03 -23.79 30.71
CA LEU A 171 17.07 -24.58 29.48
C LEU A 171 17.89 -23.86 28.41
N SER A 172 18.64 -24.62 27.61
CA SER A 172 19.29 -24.09 26.41
C SER A 172 18.26 -23.75 25.33
N ASP A 173 18.65 -22.93 24.33
CA ASP A 173 17.76 -22.58 23.21
C ASP A 173 17.28 -23.81 22.43
N GLU A 174 18.14 -24.82 22.25
CA GLU A 174 17.77 -26.10 21.64
C GLU A 174 16.70 -26.83 22.46
N GLN A 175 16.87 -26.93 23.79
CA GLN A 175 15.91 -27.57 24.68
C GLN A 175 14.57 -26.81 24.72
N ARG A 176 14.63 -25.48 24.71
CA ARG A 176 13.44 -24.62 24.61
C ARG A 176 12.69 -24.88 23.31
N ASN A 177 13.40 -24.96 22.17
CA ASN A 177 12.80 -25.25 20.87
C ASN A 177 12.14 -26.63 20.82
N LEU A 178 12.77 -27.66 21.42
CA LEU A 178 12.17 -29.00 21.53
C LEU A 178 10.85 -28.98 22.33
N LEU A 179 10.83 -28.30 23.47
CA LEU A 179 9.59 -28.14 24.26
C LEU A 179 8.56 -27.29 23.51
N TYR A 180 9.00 -26.23 22.84
CA TYR A 180 8.13 -25.39 22.01
C TYR A 180 7.41 -26.23 20.94
N ASN A 181 8.14 -27.07 20.21
CA ASN A 181 7.56 -27.98 19.23
C ASN A 181 6.62 -29.02 19.86
N SER A 182 6.92 -29.47 21.08
CA SER A 182 6.08 -30.41 21.83
C SER A 182 4.71 -29.79 22.15
N TYR A 183 4.72 -28.58 22.72
CA TYR A 183 3.49 -27.84 23.00
C TYR A 183 2.75 -27.51 21.70
N SER A 184 3.46 -27.16 20.62
CA SER A 184 2.85 -26.86 19.32
C SER A 184 2.03 -28.04 18.80
N LEU A 185 2.60 -29.25 18.89
CA LEU A 185 1.90 -30.47 18.52
C LEU A 185 0.67 -30.72 19.41
N ILE A 186 0.77 -30.46 20.72
CA ILE A 186 -0.37 -30.63 21.65
C ILE A 186 -1.50 -29.66 21.29
N TYR A 187 -1.21 -28.36 21.19
CA TYR A 187 -2.25 -27.37 20.91
C TYR A 187 -2.81 -27.48 19.49
N SER A 188 -2.04 -27.97 18.51
CA SER A 188 -2.58 -28.25 17.17
C SER A 188 -3.62 -29.37 17.14
N GLN A 189 -3.61 -30.28 18.12
CA GLN A 189 -4.60 -31.35 18.26
C GLN A 189 -5.74 -31.00 19.22
N LEU A 190 -5.58 -29.96 20.04
CA LEU A 190 -6.63 -29.48 20.94
C LEU A 190 -7.59 -28.57 20.16
N SER A 191 -8.76 -29.11 19.83
CA SER A 191 -9.85 -28.42 19.14
C SER A 191 -10.61 -27.40 20.01
N SER A 192 -10.10 -27.03 21.20
CA SER A 192 -10.88 -26.41 22.28
C SER A 192 -10.63 -24.91 22.52
N MET A 193 -10.00 -24.19 21.59
CA MET A 193 -9.88 -22.74 21.74
C MET A 193 -11.23 -22.04 21.54
N ILE A 194 -11.74 -21.43 22.61
CA ILE A 194 -12.96 -20.62 22.56
C ILE A 194 -12.55 -19.15 22.48
N LEU A 195 -12.96 -18.47 21.41
CA LEU A 195 -12.88 -17.01 21.31
C LEU A 195 -14.18 -16.41 21.82
N PHE A 196 -14.08 -15.54 22.83
CA PHE A 196 -15.22 -14.80 23.39
C PHE A 196 -15.02 -13.30 23.19
N ASP A 197 -16.12 -12.57 22.95
CA ASP A 197 -16.13 -11.11 22.76
C ASP A 197 -15.14 -10.65 21.65
N LEU A 198 -15.23 -11.26 20.46
CA LEU A 198 -14.41 -10.87 19.32
C LEU A 198 -14.83 -9.48 18.81
N LYS A 199 -13.99 -8.48 19.06
CA LYS A 199 -14.12 -7.11 18.56
C LYS A 199 -13.23 -6.88 17.34
N LYS A 200 -13.65 -5.97 16.47
CA LYS A 200 -12.96 -5.62 15.23
C LYS A 200 -12.91 -4.11 15.11
N ASP A 201 -11.72 -3.53 15.21
CA ASP A 201 -11.49 -2.11 15.01
C ASP A 201 -10.70 -1.91 13.72
N ILE A 202 -11.26 -1.18 12.76
CA ILE A 202 -10.63 -0.93 11.47
C ILE A 202 -10.03 0.47 11.49
N TYR A 203 -8.78 0.59 11.07
CA TYR A 203 -8.05 1.86 10.97
C TYR A 203 -7.49 2.03 9.57
N ILE A 204 -7.54 3.26 9.07
CA ILE A 204 -6.81 3.67 7.87
C ILE A 204 -5.63 4.52 8.32
N ILE A 205 -4.45 4.18 7.82
CA ILE A 205 -3.18 4.83 8.14
C ILE A 205 -2.63 5.40 6.83
N TYR A 206 -2.64 6.73 6.70
CA TYR A 206 -2.23 7.42 5.48
C TYR A 206 -1.13 8.44 5.77
N ARG A 207 -0.31 8.71 4.75
CA ARG A 207 0.75 9.71 4.81
C ARG A 207 0.14 11.12 4.83
N ALA A 208 0.81 12.01 5.53
CA ALA A 208 0.61 13.44 5.50
C ALA A 208 1.98 14.11 5.66
N ASP A 209 2.18 15.26 5.04
CA ASP A 209 3.45 15.97 5.09
C ASP A 209 3.30 17.26 5.88
N ASN A 210 4.28 17.57 6.74
CA ASN A 210 4.30 18.87 7.40
C ASN A 210 4.97 19.94 6.51
N GLU A 211 4.94 21.20 6.93
CA GLU A 211 5.52 22.34 6.20
C GLU A 211 7.02 22.20 5.87
N ILE A 212 7.74 21.31 6.56
CA ILE A 212 9.18 21.07 6.34
C ILE A 212 9.40 19.80 5.49
N ASN A 213 8.37 19.35 4.76
CA ASN A 213 8.39 18.14 3.91
C ASN A 213 8.79 16.86 4.67
N LYS A 214 8.55 16.81 5.98
CA LYS A 214 8.77 15.61 6.79
C LYS A 214 7.49 14.78 6.81
N PRO A 215 7.51 13.53 6.31
CA PRO A 215 6.34 12.68 6.35
C PRO A 215 5.98 12.29 7.78
N PHE A 216 4.68 12.24 8.05
CA PHE A 216 4.11 11.59 9.22
C PHE A 216 2.87 10.79 8.80
N ARG A 217 2.38 9.96 9.72
CA ARG A 217 1.22 9.08 9.46
C ARG A 217 0.05 9.54 10.31
N ILE A 218 -1.12 9.68 9.68
CA ILE A 218 -2.39 9.87 10.36
C ILE A 218 -3.09 8.52 10.44
N LYS A 219 -3.49 8.13 11.66
CA LYS A 219 -4.27 6.92 11.90
C LYS A 219 -5.68 7.33 12.32
N LYS A 220 -6.68 6.99 11.49
CA LYS A 220 -8.10 7.25 11.76
C LYS A 220 -8.90 5.97 11.76
N GLN A 221 -9.86 5.87 12.68
CA GLN A 221 -10.81 4.75 12.70
C GLN A 221 -11.76 4.86 11.50
N ALA A 222 -12.03 3.73 10.86
CA ALA A 222 -12.91 3.62 9.71
C ALA A 222 -14.14 2.79 10.07
N ILE A 223 -15.26 3.14 9.45
CA ILE A 223 -16.54 2.43 9.59
C ILE A 223 -16.77 1.60 8.33
N LEU A 224 -17.23 0.36 8.50
CA LEU A 224 -17.64 -0.49 7.40
C LEU A 224 -18.96 0.00 6.81
N VAL A 225 -18.97 0.32 5.51
CA VAL A 225 -20.18 0.69 4.76
C VAL A 225 -20.83 -0.57 4.18
N ILE A 226 -20.09 -1.29 3.35
CA ILE A 226 -20.52 -2.55 2.73
C ILE A 226 -19.31 -3.42 2.44
N LYS A 227 -19.48 -4.74 2.44
CA LYS A 227 -18.45 -5.69 2.00
C LYS A 227 -19.06 -6.88 1.30
N GLY A 228 -18.24 -7.52 0.47
CA GLY A 228 -18.51 -8.82 -0.09
C GLY A 228 -18.06 -9.97 0.81
N ARG A 229 -17.39 -10.94 0.19
CA ARG A 229 -16.82 -12.12 0.86
C ARG A 229 -15.41 -12.33 0.34
N ALA A 230 -14.52 -12.78 1.22
CA ALA A 230 -13.19 -13.23 0.81
C ALA A 230 -13.27 -14.28 -0.31
N MET A 231 -12.19 -14.41 -1.09
CA MET A 231 -12.11 -15.43 -2.15
C MET A 231 -12.52 -16.82 -1.64
N PRO A 232 -13.35 -17.58 -2.39
CA PRO A 232 -13.73 -17.37 -3.80
C PRO A 232 -14.88 -16.38 -4.07
N GLY A 233 -15.33 -15.64 -3.05
CA GLY A 233 -16.30 -14.54 -3.20
C GLY A 233 -15.68 -13.26 -3.75
N LYS A 234 -16.54 -12.26 -4.00
CA LYS A 234 -16.15 -10.91 -4.44
C LYS A 234 -15.50 -10.16 -3.28
N ASP A 235 -14.17 -10.18 -3.24
CA ASP A 235 -13.36 -9.75 -2.11
C ASP A 235 -13.13 -8.23 -2.06
N VAL A 236 -14.21 -7.48 -1.89
CA VAL A 236 -14.23 -6.01 -1.83
C VAL A 236 -14.85 -5.55 -0.53
N ALA A 237 -14.32 -4.49 0.05
CA ALA A 237 -14.90 -3.75 1.15
C ALA A 237 -14.83 -2.24 0.90
N LEU A 238 -15.94 -1.58 1.18
CA LEU A 238 -16.07 -0.13 1.19
C LEU A 238 -16.13 0.34 2.63
N LEU A 239 -15.22 1.23 2.99
CA LEU A 239 -15.07 1.85 4.29
C LEU A 239 -15.36 3.35 4.18
N LYS A 240 -15.62 3.98 5.33
CA LYS A 240 -15.79 5.42 5.46
C LYS A 240 -14.99 5.96 6.63
N LEU A 241 -14.22 7.02 6.39
CA LEU A 241 -13.72 7.89 7.45
C LEU A 241 -14.72 9.01 7.74
N GLU A 242 -14.91 9.33 9.01
CA GLU A 242 -15.71 10.49 9.45
C GLU A 242 -14.80 11.68 9.76
N ASP A 243 -15.35 12.90 9.76
CA ASP A 243 -14.65 14.16 10.04
C ASP A 243 -13.34 14.35 9.26
N VAL A 244 -13.40 14.10 7.95
CA VAL A 244 -12.30 14.34 7.00
C VAL A 244 -12.84 15.08 5.78
N LYS A 245 -11.99 15.89 5.15
CA LYS A 245 -12.32 16.67 3.94
C LYS A 245 -11.09 16.74 3.05
N ASP A 246 -11.33 16.88 1.75
CA ASP A 246 -10.32 17.05 0.70
C ASP A 246 -9.10 16.12 0.84
N LEU A 247 -9.37 14.86 1.22
CA LEU A 247 -8.36 13.81 1.21
C LEU A 247 -7.83 13.58 -0.21
N PRO A 248 -6.57 13.19 -0.37
CA PRO A 248 -6.07 12.75 -1.67
C PRO A 248 -6.84 11.53 -2.17
N THR A 249 -7.14 11.45 -3.46
CA THR A 249 -8.04 10.44 -4.05
C THR A 249 -7.53 9.92 -5.39
N LEU A 250 -7.83 8.67 -5.68
CA LEU A 250 -7.58 8.06 -6.98
C LEU A 250 -8.82 8.20 -7.87
N GLN A 251 -8.58 8.28 -9.18
CA GLN A 251 -9.63 8.27 -10.18
C GLN A 251 -9.96 6.83 -10.59
N MET A 252 -11.25 6.50 -10.60
CA MET A 252 -11.73 5.21 -11.09
C MET A 252 -11.83 5.26 -12.61
N SER A 253 -11.47 4.16 -13.29
CA SER A 253 -11.68 4.09 -14.74
C SER A 253 -13.18 4.06 -15.05
N GLY A 254 -13.57 4.82 -16.07
CA GLY A 254 -14.92 4.76 -16.63
C GLY A 254 -15.13 3.55 -17.53
N ASP A 255 -14.05 2.93 -18.03
CA ASP A 255 -14.11 1.68 -18.79
C ASP A 255 -14.08 0.50 -17.81
N SER A 256 -15.15 -0.29 -17.83
CA SER A 256 -15.26 -1.50 -17.01
C SER A 256 -14.52 -2.70 -17.60
N VAL A 257 -14.03 -2.59 -18.83
CA VAL A 257 -13.39 -3.67 -19.58
C VAL A 257 -11.87 -3.58 -19.47
N VAL A 258 -11.30 -4.48 -18.69
CA VAL A 258 -9.85 -4.70 -18.60
C VAL A 258 -9.36 -5.51 -19.81
N ARG A 259 -8.21 -5.16 -20.40
CA ARG A 259 -7.71 -5.81 -21.63
C ARG A 259 -6.42 -6.59 -21.38
N ILE A 260 -6.30 -7.77 -22.00
CA ILE A 260 -5.06 -8.56 -21.95
C ILE A 260 -3.94 -7.80 -22.69
N GLY A 261 -2.75 -7.76 -22.09
CA GLY A 261 -1.58 -7.04 -22.59
C GLY A 261 -1.51 -5.57 -22.17
N GLU A 262 -2.54 -5.05 -21.52
CA GLU A 262 -2.54 -3.70 -20.95
C GLU A 262 -1.48 -3.60 -19.85
N ARG A 263 -0.65 -2.54 -19.91
CA ARG A 263 0.35 -2.26 -18.88
C ARG A 263 -0.33 -1.70 -17.65
N ILE A 264 0.08 -2.20 -16.49
CA ILE A 264 -0.52 -1.85 -15.21
C ILE A 264 0.53 -1.46 -14.18
N LEU A 265 0.09 -0.68 -13.23
CA LEU A 265 0.86 -0.21 -12.08
C LEU A 265 0.09 -0.56 -10.81
N VAL A 266 0.78 -1.11 -9.81
CA VAL A 266 0.18 -1.53 -8.54
C VAL A 266 0.88 -0.80 -7.39
N TYR A 267 0.07 -0.21 -6.51
CA TYR A 267 0.55 0.64 -5.42
C TYR A 267 0.20 0.03 -4.08
N GLY A 268 1.14 -0.12 -3.16
CA GLY A 268 0.75 -0.48 -1.80
C GLY A 268 1.87 -0.65 -0.82
N TYR A 269 1.54 -1.27 0.30
CA TYR A 269 2.41 -1.44 1.45
C TYR A 269 2.76 -2.92 1.64
N PRO A 270 3.58 -3.52 0.75
CA PRO A 270 4.06 -4.88 0.95
C PRO A 270 4.89 -4.95 2.23
N GLU A 271 4.62 -5.93 3.07
CA GLU A 271 5.28 -6.15 4.36
C GLU A 271 6.82 -6.23 4.24
N PRO A 272 7.42 -6.92 3.24
CA PRO A 272 8.87 -6.95 3.05
C PRO A 272 9.53 -5.58 2.86
N ALA A 273 8.80 -4.58 2.35
CA ALA A 273 9.29 -3.21 2.19
C ALA A 273 8.89 -2.32 3.38
N THR A 274 7.72 -2.56 3.96
CA THR A 274 7.11 -1.68 4.98
C THR A 274 7.57 -1.99 6.40
N SER A 275 8.05 -3.21 6.66
CA SER A 275 8.54 -3.67 7.97
C SER A 275 10.02 -4.07 7.95
N ASN A 276 10.77 -3.51 7.00
CA ASN A 276 12.17 -3.84 6.81
C ASN A 276 13.06 -3.16 7.87
N VAL A 277 13.73 -3.95 8.70
CA VAL A 277 14.58 -3.47 9.80
C VAL A 277 15.82 -2.69 9.35
N PHE A 278 16.20 -2.79 8.07
CA PHE A 278 17.33 -2.05 7.50
C PHE A 278 16.92 -0.68 6.93
N LEU A 279 15.63 -0.37 6.89
CA LEU A 279 15.11 0.88 6.33
C LEU A 279 14.70 1.86 7.42
N ALA A 280 14.85 3.15 7.13
CA ALA A 280 14.37 4.23 7.99
C ALA A 280 12.83 4.17 8.10
N ALA A 281 12.31 4.45 9.30
CA ALA A 281 10.88 4.34 9.57
C ALA A 281 10.04 5.30 8.69
N GLU A 282 10.62 6.43 8.30
CA GLU A 282 10.02 7.43 7.40
C GLU A 282 9.73 6.85 6.01
N SER A 283 10.61 5.98 5.50
CA SER A 283 10.47 5.35 4.18
C SER A 283 9.24 4.46 4.08
N ASN A 284 8.74 3.95 5.20
CA ASN A 284 7.57 3.07 5.22
C ASN A 284 6.27 3.85 4.92
N SER A 285 6.29 5.18 4.92
CA SER A 285 5.08 6.00 4.71
C SER A 285 4.64 6.07 3.26
N ASP A 286 5.54 5.77 2.32
CA ASP A 286 5.24 5.76 0.90
C ASP A 286 4.81 4.38 0.40
N PRO A 287 3.81 4.30 -0.50
CA PRO A 287 3.50 3.05 -1.15
C PRO A 287 4.65 2.64 -2.09
N THR A 288 4.94 1.35 -2.10
CA THR A 288 5.77 0.70 -3.11
C THR A 288 5.00 0.62 -4.42
N LEU A 289 5.67 0.96 -5.51
CA LEU A 289 5.18 0.77 -6.88
C LEU A 289 5.73 -0.53 -7.46
N THR A 290 4.85 -1.38 -7.98
CA THR A 290 5.23 -2.46 -8.89
C THR A 290 4.52 -2.29 -10.22
N SER A 291 5.08 -2.89 -11.28
CA SER A 291 4.53 -2.78 -12.63
C SER A 291 4.47 -4.14 -13.29
N GLY A 292 3.55 -4.30 -14.23
CA GLY A 292 3.37 -5.53 -14.99
C GLY A 292 2.39 -5.32 -16.14
N ILE A 293 1.77 -6.40 -16.58
CA ILE A 293 0.68 -6.42 -17.55
C ILE A 293 -0.50 -7.23 -17.03
N VAL A 294 -1.65 -7.03 -17.66
CA VAL A 294 -2.76 -7.99 -17.57
C VAL A 294 -2.40 -9.22 -18.41
N SER A 295 -2.07 -10.32 -17.74
CA SER A 295 -1.62 -11.55 -18.40
C SER A 295 -2.80 -12.38 -18.94
N ALA A 296 -3.94 -12.36 -18.24
CA ALA A 296 -5.14 -13.10 -18.64
C ALA A 296 -6.39 -12.60 -17.89
N ILE A 297 -7.56 -12.95 -18.40
CA ILE A 297 -8.82 -12.83 -17.67
C ILE A 297 -9.33 -14.25 -17.41
N LYS A 298 -9.52 -14.59 -16.14
CA LYS A 298 -9.97 -15.91 -15.69
C LYS A 298 -11.39 -15.82 -15.14
N GLN A 299 -12.06 -16.96 -15.04
CA GLN A 299 -13.34 -17.07 -14.34
C GLN A 299 -13.10 -17.57 -12.91
N SER A 300 -13.68 -16.90 -11.93
CA SER A 300 -13.73 -17.41 -10.56
C SER A 300 -14.68 -18.61 -10.46
N VAL A 301 -14.56 -19.37 -9.36
CA VAL A 301 -15.53 -20.43 -9.02
C VAL A 301 -16.95 -19.88 -8.88
N GLY A 302 -17.10 -18.60 -8.51
CA GLY A 302 -18.38 -17.91 -8.42
C GLY A 302 -18.92 -17.39 -9.76
N GLY A 303 -18.27 -17.68 -10.89
CA GLY A 303 -18.75 -17.31 -12.23
C GLY A 303 -18.58 -15.84 -12.61
N TRP A 304 -17.72 -15.09 -11.90
CA TRP A 304 -17.37 -13.70 -12.20
C TRP A 304 -15.89 -13.55 -12.59
N PRO A 305 -15.53 -12.56 -13.43
CA PRO A 305 -14.18 -12.43 -13.97
C PRO A 305 -13.14 -12.02 -12.93
N VAL A 306 -11.93 -12.56 -13.05
CA VAL A 306 -10.75 -12.21 -12.25
C VAL A 306 -9.63 -11.83 -13.19
N VAL A 307 -8.97 -10.70 -12.94
CA VAL A 307 -7.84 -10.23 -13.74
C VAL A 307 -6.58 -10.92 -13.23
N GLN A 308 -5.89 -11.66 -14.10
CA GLN A 308 -4.55 -12.18 -13.82
C GLN A 308 -3.52 -11.15 -14.26
N MET A 309 -2.51 -10.92 -13.42
CA MET A 309 -1.39 -10.03 -13.68
C MET A 309 -0.06 -10.63 -13.23
N ASP A 310 1.02 -10.14 -13.82
CA ASP A 310 2.39 -10.51 -13.45
C ASP A 310 3.09 -9.46 -12.56
N ALA A 311 2.42 -8.34 -12.28
CA ALA A 311 2.89 -7.36 -11.31
C ALA A 311 3.09 -8.02 -9.94
N ILE A 312 4.27 -7.79 -9.34
CA ILE A 312 4.64 -8.40 -8.07
C ILE A 312 3.76 -7.85 -6.96
N ILE A 313 3.13 -8.74 -6.21
CA ILE A 313 2.43 -8.44 -4.95
C ILE A 313 2.91 -9.41 -3.88
N SER A 314 2.80 -9.01 -2.62
CA SER A 314 3.13 -9.86 -1.47
C SER A 314 2.15 -9.61 -0.32
N HIS A 315 2.40 -10.21 0.85
CA HIS A 315 1.61 -9.88 2.04
C HIS A 315 1.65 -8.36 2.30
N GLY A 316 0.51 -7.74 2.63
CA GLY A 316 0.37 -6.29 2.73
C GLY A 316 -0.08 -5.58 1.44
N SER A 317 0.15 -6.17 0.25
CA SER A 317 -0.36 -5.65 -1.03
C SER A 317 -1.86 -5.95 -1.27
N SER A 318 -2.49 -6.76 -0.42
CA SER A 318 -3.92 -7.05 -0.54
C SER A 318 -4.73 -5.77 -0.37
N GLY A 319 -5.50 -5.42 -1.40
CA GLY A 319 -6.30 -4.20 -1.50
C GLY A 319 -5.59 -3.05 -2.21
N SER A 320 -4.39 -3.28 -2.74
CA SER A 320 -3.70 -2.31 -3.61
C SER A 320 -4.55 -1.96 -4.84
N PRO A 321 -4.66 -0.67 -5.21
CA PRO A 321 -5.21 -0.31 -6.50
C PRO A 321 -4.30 -0.84 -7.62
N VAL A 322 -4.93 -1.37 -8.66
CA VAL A 322 -4.31 -1.69 -9.93
C VAL A 322 -4.74 -0.59 -10.90
N CYS A 323 -3.80 0.19 -11.41
CA CYS A 323 -4.06 1.30 -12.32
C CYS A 323 -3.54 1.01 -13.73
N ASP A 324 -4.20 1.61 -14.71
CA ASP A 324 -3.73 1.68 -16.10
C ASP A 324 -2.61 2.73 -16.27
N GLU A 325 -2.10 2.88 -17.49
CA GLU A 325 -1.04 3.86 -17.78
C GLU A 325 -1.53 5.32 -17.68
N ASP A 326 -2.83 5.57 -17.75
CA ASP A 326 -3.43 6.90 -17.56
C ASP A 326 -3.64 7.24 -16.08
N GLY A 327 -3.39 6.27 -15.19
CA GLY A 327 -3.47 6.43 -13.74
C GLY A 327 -4.87 6.18 -13.19
N HIS A 328 -5.79 5.63 -13.99
CA HIS A 328 -7.11 5.25 -13.51
C HIS A 328 -7.09 3.86 -12.90
N VAL A 329 -7.84 3.67 -11.82
CA VAL A 329 -8.02 2.37 -11.18
C VAL A 329 -8.88 1.47 -12.06
N ILE A 330 -8.32 0.32 -12.44
CA ILE A 330 -8.98 -0.74 -13.22
C ILE A 330 -9.21 -2.01 -12.41
N GLY A 331 -8.69 -2.09 -11.18
CA GLY A 331 -8.92 -3.23 -10.30
C GLY A 331 -8.33 -3.07 -8.90
N LEU A 332 -8.49 -4.14 -8.12
CA LEU A 332 -8.08 -4.24 -6.71
C LEU A 332 -7.32 -5.55 -6.50
N ALA A 333 -6.01 -5.48 -6.28
CA ALA A 333 -5.16 -6.64 -6.04
C ALA A 333 -5.67 -7.42 -4.81
N THR A 334 -5.73 -8.76 -4.88
CA THR A 334 -6.35 -9.58 -3.82
C THR A 334 -5.48 -10.76 -3.39
N PHE A 335 -5.16 -11.68 -4.30
CA PHE A 335 -4.45 -12.93 -3.98
C PHE A 335 -3.41 -13.29 -5.06
N GLY A 336 -2.41 -14.07 -4.67
CA GLY A 336 -1.49 -14.73 -5.59
C GLY A 336 -1.73 -16.24 -5.61
N SER A 337 -1.31 -16.90 -6.70
CA SER A 337 -1.27 -18.36 -6.76
C SER A 337 -0.21 -18.89 -5.79
N LEU A 338 -0.41 -20.12 -5.32
CA LEU A 338 0.59 -20.85 -4.54
C LEU A 338 1.19 -21.96 -5.41
N GLU A 339 2.51 -22.10 -5.37
CA GLU A 339 3.21 -23.24 -5.94
C GLU A 339 2.84 -24.51 -5.15
N GLN A 340 2.40 -25.56 -5.86
CA GLN A 340 1.86 -26.77 -5.23
C GLN A 340 2.89 -27.54 -4.38
N ASN A 341 4.17 -27.47 -4.77
CA ASN A 341 5.25 -28.24 -4.13
C ASN A 341 5.83 -27.54 -2.90
N THR A 342 5.88 -26.21 -2.92
CA THR A 342 6.55 -25.38 -1.92
C THR A 342 5.57 -24.64 -1.02
N GLY A 343 4.32 -24.46 -1.46
CA GLY A 343 3.32 -23.64 -0.78
C GLY A 343 3.65 -22.15 -0.77
N THR A 344 4.69 -21.72 -1.49
CA THR A 344 5.07 -20.31 -1.62
C THR A 344 4.27 -19.63 -2.72
N LEU A 345 4.20 -18.29 -2.70
CA LEU A 345 3.57 -17.54 -3.78
C LEU A 345 4.28 -17.83 -5.10
N ALA A 346 3.52 -18.26 -6.10
CA ALA A 346 3.99 -18.45 -7.45
C ALA A 346 4.25 -17.08 -8.09
N SER A 347 5.51 -16.81 -8.42
CA SER A 347 5.91 -15.53 -9.00
C SER A 347 5.23 -15.30 -10.34
N GLY A 348 4.70 -14.08 -10.56
CA GLY A 348 4.04 -13.69 -11.81
C GLY A 348 2.61 -14.22 -12.00
N TYR A 349 2.02 -14.88 -11.00
CA TYR A 349 0.63 -15.38 -11.06
C TYR A 349 -0.23 -14.73 -9.98
N ASN A 350 -0.49 -13.44 -10.16
CA ASN A 350 -1.23 -12.62 -9.21
C ASN A 350 -2.59 -12.23 -9.77
N PHE A 351 -3.54 -11.92 -8.89
CA PHE A 351 -4.93 -11.69 -9.28
C PHE A 351 -5.51 -10.45 -8.64
N ALA A 352 -6.36 -9.78 -9.41
CA ALA A 352 -7.11 -8.60 -9.02
C ALA A 352 -8.61 -8.77 -9.27
N ILE A 353 -9.40 -8.17 -8.38
CA ILE A 353 -10.84 -7.97 -8.58
C ILE A 353 -11.00 -6.84 -9.60
N PRO A 354 -11.73 -7.04 -10.72
CA PRO A 354 -11.89 -5.98 -11.72
C PRO A 354 -12.77 -4.83 -11.22
N ILE A 355 -12.56 -3.64 -11.79
CA ILE A 355 -13.32 -2.42 -11.49
C ILE A 355 -14.84 -2.61 -11.59
N SER A 356 -15.32 -3.46 -12.50
CA SER A 356 -16.74 -3.76 -12.66
C SER A 356 -17.36 -4.32 -11.37
N VAL A 357 -16.66 -5.21 -10.68
CA VAL A 357 -17.10 -5.77 -9.40
C VAL A 357 -17.09 -4.70 -8.31
N ILE A 358 -16.09 -3.81 -8.31
CA ILE A 358 -16.02 -2.70 -7.37
C ILE A 358 -17.24 -1.77 -7.56
N GLN A 359 -17.57 -1.46 -8.82
CA GLN A 359 -18.69 -0.60 -9.17
C GLN A 359 -20.03 -1.15 -8.66
N GLU A 360 -20.24 -2.47 -8.70
CA GLU A 360 -21.45 -3.10 -8.12
C GLU A 360 -21.64 -2.75 -6.63
N TYR A 361 -20.57 -2.70 -5.84
CA TYR A 361 -20.64 -2.34 -4.42
C TYR A 361 -20.84 -0.84 -4.22
N LEU A 362 -20.22 -0.01 -5.06
CA LEU A 362 -20.43 1.44 -5.04
C LEU A 362 -21.88 1.80 -5.38
N ASP A 363 -22.44 1.19 -6.42
CA ASP A 363 -23.83 1.39 -6.84
C ASP A 363 -24.80 0.92 -5.75
N SER A 364 -24.54 -0.25 -5.15
CA SER A 364 -25.35 -0.78 -4.04
C SER A 364 -25.32 0.13 -2.81
N ALA A 365 -24.18 0.76 -2.53
CA ALA A 365 -24.01 1.72 -1.45
C ALA A 365 -24.46 3.15 -1.84
N ARG A 366 -24.84 3.38 -3.11
CA ARG A 366 -25.16 4.71 -3.67
C ARG A 366 -24.02 5.72 -3.50
N VAL A 367 -22.79 5.25 -3.64
CA VAL A 367 -21.58 6.06 -3.54
C VAL A 367 -21.05 6.33 -4.94
N GLN A 368 -20.93 7.60 -5.31
CA GLN A 368 -20.29 7.98 -6.57
C GLN A 368 -18.82 8.32 -6.31
N PRO A 369 -17.87 7.59 -6.91
CA PRO A 369 -16.46 7.94 -6.81
C PRO A 369 -16.24 9.31 -7.47
N LYS A 370 -15.53 10.20 -6.78
CA LYS A 370 -15.26 11.55 -7.26
C LYS A 370 -13.98 12.06 -6.63
N GLN A 371 -13.01 12.42 -7.47
CA GLN A 371 -11.79 13.03 -6.99
C GLN A 371 -12.07 14.28 -6.15
N SER A 372 -11.30 14.45 -5.08
CA SER A 372 -11.28 15.67 -4.28
C SER A 372 -10.79 16.86 -5.11
N LEU A 373 -11.17 18.06 -4.69
CA LEU A 373 -10.70 19.28 -5.36
C LEU A 373 -9.18 19.43 -5.22
N SER A 374 -8.64 19.08 -4.04
CA SER A 374 -7.20 19.04 -3.79
C SER A 374 -6.48 18.11 -4.77
N SER A 375 -6.98 16.90 -5.03
CA SER A 375 -6.37 15.99 -6.01
C SER A 375 -6.47 16.50 -7.45
N GLN A 376 -7.59 17.10 -7.84
CA GLN A 376 -7.73 17.69 -9.19
C GLN A 376 -6.70 18.80 -9.42
N LEU A 377 -6.60 19.75 -8.49
CA LEU A 377 -5.64 20.85 -8.56
C LEU A 377 -4.19 20.36 -8.49
N TYR A 378 -3.92 19.36 -7.66
CA TYR A 378 -2.59 18.74 -7.57
C TYR A 378 -2.18 18.09 -8.90
N ASN A 379 -3.10 17.35 -9.53
CA ASN A 379 -2.85 16.70 -10.82
C ASN A 379 -2.64 17.72 -11.95
N GLU A 380 -3.38 18.84 -11.94
CA GLU A 380 -3.15 19.98 -12.83
C GLU A 380 -1.77 20.60 -12.60
N GLY A 381 -1.37 20.79 -11.33
CA GLY A 381 -0.05 21.30 -10.96
C GLY A 381 1.07 20.38 -11.47
N LEU A 382 0.92 19.06 -11.28
CA LEU A 382 1.85 18.06 -11.81
C LEU A 382 1.90 18.08 -13.35
N ALA A 383 0.76 18.27 -14.02
CA ALA A 383 0.75 18.40 -15.48
C ALA A 383 1.64 19.57 -15.94
N PHE A 384 1.48 20.75 -15.32
CA PHE A 384 2.35 21.89 -15.60
C PHE A 384 3.81 21.64 -15.22
N PHE A 385 4.07 20.95 -14.11
CA PHE A 385 5.41 20.60 -13.66
C PHE A 385 6.15 19.76 -14.71
N TYR A 386 5.54 18.66 -15.17
CA TYR A 386 6.15 17.78 -16.16
C TYR A 386 6.27 18.42 -17.55
N GLU A 387 5.48 19.45 -17.85
CA GLU A 387 5.62 20.26 -19.05
C GLU A 387 6.62 21.43 -18.93
N SER A 388 7.28 21.56 -17.76
CA SER A 388 8.23 22.64 -17.42
C SER A 388 7.61 24.04 -17.30
N PHE A 389 6.33 24.13 -16.96
CA PHE A 389 5.64 25.37 -16.59
C PHE A 389 5.58 25.50 -15.05
N TYR A 390 6.73 25.61 -14.41
CA TYR A 390 6.87 25.56 -12.95
C TYR A 390 6.13 26.71 -12.24
N ASN A 391 6.07 27.92 -12.83
CA ASN A 391 5.29 29.03 -12.27
C ASN A 391 3.76 28.77 -12.30
N LYS A 392 3.27 28.00 -13.28
CA LYS A 392 1.85 27.56 -13.30
C LYS A 392 1.62 26.44 -12.30
N ALA A 393 2.58 25.51 -12.19
CA ALA A 393 2.53 24.43 -11.21
C ALA A 393 2.44 24.97 -9.78
N LEU A 394 3.30 25.92 -9.41
CA LEU A 394 3.28 26.56 -8.08
C LEU A 394 1.93 27.18 -7.75
N ARG A 395 1.33 27.95 -8.68
CA ARG A 395 -0.01 28.53 -8.46
C ARG A 395 -1.06 27.47 -8.13
N LYS A 396 -1.00 26.31 -8.79
CA LYS A 396 -1.91 25.19 -8.51
C LYS A 396 -1.60 24.53 -7.17
N PHE A 397 -0.34 24.33 -6.84
CA PHE A 397 0.08 23.77 -5.55
C PHE A 397 -0.30 24.68 -4.38
N GLU A 398 -0.21 26.01 -4.53
CA GLU A 398 -0.72 26.98 -3.53
C GLU A 398 -2.24 26.86 -3.31
N GLU A 399 -3.02 26.54 -4.34
CA GLU A 399 -4.46 26.26 -4.19
C GLU A 399 -4.69 24.94 -3.42
N VAL A 400 -3.88 23.91 -3.68
CA VAL A 400 -3.92 22.65 -2.91
C VAL A 400 -3.60 22.91 -1.44
N GLN A 401 -2.56 23.69 -1.15
CA GLN A 401 -2.13 24.02 0.22
C GLN A 401 -3.24 24.70 1.03
N LYS A 402 -4.08 25.53 0.39
CA LYS A 402 -5.24 26.18 1.03
C LYS A 402 -6.37 25.20 1.39
N LEU A 403 -6.52 24.12 0.62
CA LEU A 403 -7.57 23.11 0.83
C LEU A 403 -7.10 22.02 1.80
N ASN A 404 -5.85 21.59 1.66
CA ASN A 404 -5.23 20.54 2.45
C ASN A 404 -3.73 20.85 2.63
N SER A 405 -3.41 21.53 3.73
CA SER A 405 -2.03 21.95 4.05
C SER A 405 -1.07 20.79 4.27
N ASN A 406 -1.61 19.58 4.48
CA ASN A 406 -0.84 18.38 4.76
C ASN A 406 -0.86 17.39 3.58
N TYR A 407 -1.20 17.87 2.37
CA TYR A 407 -1.30 17.04 1.18
C TYR A 407 0.06 16.35 0.91
N PRO A 408 0.08 15.00 0.76
CA PRO A 408 1.33 14.27 0.62
C PRO A 408 2.14 14.73 -0.60
N ARG A 409 3.45 14.95 -0.39
CA ARG A 409 4.44 15.38 -1.39
C ARG A 409 4.17 16.72 -2.06
N LEU A 410 3.26 17.54 -1.54
CA LEU A 410 3.03 18.88 -2.07
C LEU A 410 4.30 19.73 -1.98
N ASN A 411 4.85 19.86 -0.77
CA ASN A 411 6.06 20.64 -0.48
C ASN A 411 7.29 20.13 -1.27
N TYR A 412 7.33 18.83 -1.59
CA TYR A 412 8.38 18.26 -2.44
C TYR A 412 8.35 18.85 -3.86
N TYR A 413 7.18 18.87 -4.50
CA TYR A 413 7.06 19.43 -5.86
C TYR A 413 7.16 20.96 -5.87
N GLU A 414 6.71 21.65 -4.83
CA GLU A 414 6.92 23.09 -4.69
C GLU A 414 8.41 23.44 -4.63
N ALA A 415 9.19 22.72 -3.81
CA ALA A 415 10.64 22.90 -3.73
C ALA A 415 11.31 22.65 -5.09
N LEU A 416 10.95 21.57 -5.79
CA LEU A 416 11.47 21.30 -7.13
C LEU A 416 11.11 22.39 -8.14
N CYS A 417 9.89 22.96 -8.06
CA CYS A 417 9.52 24.08 -8.91
C CYS A 417 10.43 25.28 -8.66
N HIS A 418 10.66 25.64 -7.40
CA HIS A 418 11.55 26.75 -7.05
C HIS A 418 12.97 26.54 -7.58
N ASP A 419 13.57 25.37 -7.33
CA ASP A 419 14.90 25.03 -7.84
C ASP A 419 14.98 25.15 -9.37
N LYS A 420 13.96 24.69 -10.08
CA LYS A 420 13.88 24.74 -11.55
C LYS A 420 13.66 26.15 -12.09
N ILE A 421 12.89 26.98 -11.39
CA ILE A 421 12.70 28.39 -11.72
C ILE A 421 14.01 29.16 -11.53
N ASP A 422 14.71 28.94 -10.42
CA ASP A 422 15.99 29.58 -10.10
C ASP A 422 17.09 29.17 -11.09
N ALA A 423 17.06 27.92 -11.56
CA ALA A 423 17.90 27.44 -12.65
C ALA A 423 17.52 28.00 -14.04
N GLY A 424 16.42 28.75 -14.15
CA GLY A 424 15.96 29.36 -15.39
C GLY A 424 15.31 28.38 -16.38
N GLU A 425 14.86 27.21 -15.90
CA GLU A 425 14.28 26.15 -16.73
C GLU A 425 12.77 26.34 -17.00
N ASP A 426 12.15 27.36 -16.41
CA ASP A 426 10.71 27.64 -16.57
C ASP A 426 10.38 28.16 -17.98
N LYS A 427 9.53 27.41 -18.70
CA LYS A 427 9.10 27.76 -20.06
C LYS A 427 8.24 29.02 -20.12
N GLU A 428 7.43 29.30 -19.09
CA GLU A 428 6.63 30.53 -19.05
C GLU A 428 7.53 31.77 -19.05
N SER A 429 8.55 31.77 -18.20
CA SER A 429 9.57 32.81 -18.12
C SER A 429 10.37 32.95 -19.42
N PHE A 430 10.74 31.83 -20.05
CA PHE A 430 11.43 31.83 -21.35
C PHE A 430 10.57 32.45 -22.46
N MET A 431 9.30 32.05 -22.55
CA MET A 431 8.36 32.56 -23.55
C MET A 431 8.10 34.05 -23.35
N GLN A 432 7.93 34.50 -22.11
CA GLN A 432 7.78 35.94 -21.80
C GLN A 432 9.03 36.73 -22.18
N LYS A 433 10.24 36.29 -21.78
CA LYS A 433 11.50 36.96 -22.13
C LYS A 433 11.69 37.08 -23.65
N ASN A 434 11.39 36.02 -24.40
CA ASN A 434 11.51 36.04 -25.86
C ASN A 434 10.43 36.89 -26.52
N PHE A 435 9.20 36.87 -26.02
CA PHE A 435 8.15 37.78 -26.48
C PHE A 435 8.57 39.25 -26.34
N PHE A 436 9.07 39.66 -25.17
CA PHE A 436 9.57 41.02 -24.96
C PHE A 436 10.77 41.36 -25.86
N ARG A 437 11.70 40.42 -26.08
CA ARG A 437 12.82 40.61 -27.03
C ARG A 437 12.35 40.83 -28.46
N ILE A 438 11.37 40.05 -28.91
CA ILE A 438 10.77 40.18 -30.25
C ILE A 438 10.02 41.53 -30.36
N MET A 439 9.23 41.90 -29.35
CA MET A 439 8.54 43.20 -29.29
C MET A 439 9.54 44.37 -29.36
N ALA A 440 10.62 44.30 -28.58
CA ALA A 440 11.68 45.31 -28.60
C ALA A 440 12.36 45.41 -29.97
N LEU A 441 12.64 44.27 -30.63
CA LEU A 441 13.20 44.23 -31.98
C LEU A 441 12.26 44.85 -33.01
N ILE A 442 10.95 44.59 -32.93
CA ILE A 442 9.94 45.18 -33.81
C ILE A 442 9.86 46.70 -33.61
N LEU A 443 9.84 47.17 -32.36
CA LEU A 443 9.85 48.61 -32.06
C LEU A 443 11.13 49.30 -32.54
N PHE A 444 12.28 48.66 -32.36
CA PHE A 444 13.57 49.21 -32.79
C PHE A 444 13.66 49.30 -34.31
N THR A 445 13.33 48.23 -35.03
CA THR A 445 13.33 48.20 -36.50
C THR A 445 12.27 49.14 -37.10
N GLY A 446 11.08 49.20 -36.49
CA GLY A 446 10.04 50.16 -36.85
C GLY A 446 10.48 51.61 -36.63
N GLY A 447 11.13 51.90 -35.50
CA GLY A 447 11.71 53.20 -35.18
C GLY A 447 12.78 53.63 -36.19
N ILE A 448 13.72 52.74 -36.54
CA ILE A 448 14.73 52.99 -37.58
C ILE A 448 14.07 53.28 -38.92
N TYR A 449 13.05 52.52 -39.31
CA TYR A 449 12.34 52.72 -40.58
C TYR A 449 11.64 54.09 -40.63
N ILE A 450 10.98 54.50 -39.54
CA ILE A 450 10.33 55.81 -39.41
C ILE A 450 11.38 56.92 -39.47
N PHE A 451 12.49 56.77 -38.74
CA PHE A 451 13.60 57.74 -38.75
C PHE A 451 14.22 57.89 -40.14
N TYR A 452 14.46 56.78 -40.84
CA TYR A 452 14.96 56.79 -42.21
C TYR A 452 13.98 57.48 -43.18
N ARG A 453 12.68 57.17 -43.08
CA ARG A 453 11.62 57.84 -43.85
C ARG A 453 11.58 59.35 -43.57
N TRP A 454 11.72 59.74 -42.31
CA TRP A 454 11.75 61.14 -41.90
C TRP A 454 12.98 61.87 -42.46
N GLN A 455 14.17 61.27 -42.36
CA GLN A 455 15.39 61.83 -42.96
C GLN A 455 15.28 61.96 -44.48
N LYS A 456 14.74 60.94 -45.16
CA LYS A 456 14.55 60.99 -46.61
C LYS A 456 13.61 62.13 -47.01
N LYS A 457 12.47 62.26 -46.33
CA LYS A 457 11.50 63.34 -46.55
C LYS A 457 12.11 64.72 -46.28
N LYS A 458 12.95 64.85 -45.24
CA LYS A 458 13.68 66.09 -44.92
C LYS A 458 14.69 66.48 -46.00
N ARG A 459 15.37 65.51 -46.62
CA ARG A 459 16.28 65.75 -47.77
C ARG A 459 15.51 66.15 -49.04
N GLU A 460 14.34 65.55 -49.27
CA GLU A 460 13.46 65.91 -50.40
C GLU A 460 12.90 67.33 -50.27
N THR A 461 12.64 67.82 -49.05
CA THR A 461 12.21 69.22 -48.80
C THR A 461 13.34 70.27 -48.83
N PHE A 462 14.61 69.86 -48.87
CA PHE A 462 15.76 70.78 -48.96
C PHE A 462 16.27 70.97 -50.40
N HIS A 463 15.74 70.20 -51.35
CA HIS A 463 16.06 70.28 -52.79
C HIS A 463 14.88 70.77 -53.65
N ALA A 464 13.80 71.23 -53.01
CA ALA A 464 12.73 72.00 -53.60
C ALA A 464 12.80 73.42 -53.02
#